data_AF-A0A936QQU0-F1
#
_entry.id   AF-A0A936QQU0-F1
#
_cell.length_a   1.000
_cell.length_b   1.000
_cell.length_c   1.000
_cell.angle_alpha   90.00
_cell.angle_beta   90.00
_cell.angle_gamma   90.00
#
_symmetry.space_group_name_H-M   'P 1'
#
loop_
_entity.id
_entity.type
_entity.pdbx_description
1 polymer ?
#
loop_
_entity_poly.entity_id
_entity_poly.type
_entity_poly.pdbx_seq_one_letter_code
_entity_poly.pdbx_strand_id
1 'polypeptide(L)'
;MGTNSKLAIVALSLIASCHNGSSVDDGDAGRLSHLVRQYRKDEPMSKLRSILVVTEESCPTCNKSFALLVDNYLEDSTSLVWVSATGSMVDITPFRSKPDRVVWDYGDSLQALGIIHGSGAIFLEGGRSDTVVQLDARNLENSLTFVANRMDAGPIVPANGVNKGI
;
A
#
# COMPACT_ATOMS: atom_id res chain seq x y z
N MET A 1 -65.11 18.09 -14.95
CA MET A 1 -64.13 17.44 -15.84
C MET A 1 -63.15 18.52 -16.30
N GLY A 2 -61.85 18.32 -16.11
CA GLY A 2 -60.81 19.29 -16.49
C GLY A 2 -59.66 19.34 -15.49
N THR A 3 -58.79 18.33 -15.55
CA THR A 3 -57.57 18.17 -14.75
C THR A 3 -56.39 18.94 -15.37
N ASN A 4 -55.34 19.09 -14.54
CA ASN A 4 -53.90 19.17 -14.86
C ASN A 4 -53.22 20.57 -14.82
N SER A 5 -52.27 20.81 -13.90
CA SER A 5 -50.82 20.43 -13.94
C SER A 5 -50.03 21.53 -14.70
N LYS A 6 -48.89 22.14 -14.31
CA LYS A 6 -47.68 21.82 -13.51
C LYS A 6 -47.03 23.18 -13.09
N LEU A 7 -46.55 23.37 -11.84
CA LEU A 7 -45.17 23.20 -11.34
C LEU A 7 -44.08 24.06 -12.01
N ALA A 8 -43.46 24.96 -11.23
CA ALA A 8 -42.07 25.36 -11.38
C ALA A 8 -41.52 25.88 -10.02
N ILE A 9 -40.82 25.00 -9.29
CA ILE A 9 -39.97 25.39 -8.16
C ILE A 9 -38.54 25.37 -8.71
N VAL A 10 -37.91 26.55 -8.76
CA VAL A 10 -36.50 26.67 -9.13
C VAL A 10 -35.68 26.51 -7.85
N ALA A 11 -35.11 25.33 -7.65
CA ALA A 11 -34.12 25.07 -6.61
C ALA A 11 -32.74 25.52 -7.11
N LEU A 12 -32.17 26.54 -6.46
CA LEU A 12 -30.83 27.06 -6.73
C LEU A 12 -29.83 26.21 -5.92
N SER A 13 -29.21 25.23 -6.57
CA SER A 13 -28.18 24.38 -5.95
C SER A 13 -26.85 25.12 -5.92
N LEU A 14 -26.42 25.52 -4.72
CA LEU A 14 -25.04 25.95 -4.43
C LEU A 14 -24.11 24.73 -4.53
N ILE A 15 -23.35 24.61 -5.62
CA ILE A 15 -22.28 23.61 -5.72
C ILE A 15 -20.99 24.29 -5.25
N ALA A 16 -20.72 24.23 -3.94
CA ALA A 16 -19.39 24.46 -3.41
C ALA A 16 -18.55 23.21 -3.67
N SER A 17 -17.96 23.11 -4.87
CA SER A 17 -16.98 22.06 -5.19
C SER A 17 -15.63 22.39 -4.57
N CYS A 18 -15.43 21.94 -3.33
CA CYS A 18 -14.10 21.64 -2.81
C CYS A 18 -13.87 20.14 -3.02
N HIS A 19 -13.04 19.75 -3.98
CA HIS A 19 -12.45 18.41 -4.06
C HIS A 19 -11.04 18.56 -4.62
N ASN A 20 -10.05 18.36 -3.76
CA ASN A 20 -8.74 17.80 -4.11
C ASN A 20 -8.00 17.46 -2.81
N GLY A 21 -8.50 16.42 -2.16
CA GLY A 21 -7.74 15.59 -1.25
C GLY A 21 -8.15 14.16 -1.58
N SER A 22 -7.25 13.39 -2.18
CA SER A 22 -7.49 11.98 -2.48
C SER A 22 -7.67 11.22 -1.17
N SER A 23 -8.91 11.14 -0.69
CA SER A 23 -9.29 10.29 0.42
C SER A 23 -9.13 8.85 -0.07
N VAL A 24 -8.15 8.14 0.51
CA VAL A 24 -8.06 6.68 0.42
C VAL A 24 -9.42 6.12 0.83
N ASP A 25 -10.13 5.54 -0.13
CA ASP A 25 -11.48 5.03 0.04
C ASP A 25 -11.48 3.92 1.10
N ASP A 26 -12.45 3.92 2.03
CA ASP A 26 -12.56 2.89 3.08
C ASP A 26 -12.65 1.46 2.48
N GLY A 27 -13.04 1.35 1.20
CA GLY A 27 -13.03 0.12 0.42
C GLY A 27 -11.65 -0.51 0.25
N ASP A 28 -10.61 0.25 -0.07
CA ASP A 28 -9.29 -0.31 -0.40
C ASP A 28 -8.53 -0.78 0.84
N ALA A 29 -8.63 -0.03 1.95
CA ALA A 29 -8.10 -0.47 3.24
C ALA A 29 -8.78 -1.77 3.70
N GLY A 30 -10.10 -1.89 3.51
CA GLY A 30 -10.85 -3.11 3.77
C GLY A 30 -10.34 -4.30 2.95
N ARG A 31 -10.16 -4.11 1.63
CA ARG A 31 -9.71 -5.14 0.69
C ARG A 31 -8.28 -5.61 0.98
N LEU A 32 -7.36 -4.69 1.25
CA LEU A 32 -5.99 -5.02 1.67
C LEU A 32 -6.00 -5.86 2.95
N SER A 33 -6.79 -5.45 3.94
CA SER A 33 -6.87 -6.18 5.21
C SER A 33 -7.49 -7.56 5.10
N HIS A 34 -8.39 -7.75 4.14
CA HIS A 34 -8.95 -9.06 3.84
C HIS A 34 -7.90 -9.96 3.18
N LEU A 35 -7.16 -9.43 2.19
CA LEU A 35 -6.08 -10.16 1.54
C LEU A 35 -4.98 -10.56 2.52
N VAL A 36 -4.46 -9.63 3.32
CA VAL A 36 -3.42 -9.95 4.31
C VAL A 36 -3.91 -11.04 5.26
N ARG A 37 -5.15 -10.97 5.75
CA ARG A 37 -5.72 -12.03 6.60
C ARG A 37 -5.89 -13.38 5.91
N GLN A 38 -6.17 -13.39 4.61
CA GLN A 38 -6.28 -14.62 3.83
C GLN A 38 -4.95 -15.37 3.77
N TYR A 39 -3.84 -14.65 3.57
CA TYR A 39 -2.50 -15.24 3.47
C TYR A 39 -1.78 -15.39 4.82
N ARG A 40 -2.08 -14.53 5.80
CA ARG A 40 -1.42 -14.43 7.11
C ARG A 40 -2.44 -14.30 8.23
N LYS A 41 -3.13 -15.41 8.53
CA LYS A 41 -4.16 -15.48 9.60
C LYS A 41 -3.58 -15.19 10.99
N ASP A 42 -2.28 -15.42 11.15
CA ASP A 42 -1.50 -15.28 12.38
C ASP A 42 -0.99 -13.86 12.64
N GLU A 43 -0.87 -13.04 11.59
CA GLU A 43 -0.25 -11.71 11.68
C GLU A 43 -1.31 -10.61 11.50
N PRO A 44 -1.78 -9.96 12.59
CA PRO A 44 -2.72 -8.87 12.45
C PRO A 44 -2.06 -7.67 11.77
N MET A 45 -2.74 -7.06 10.79
CA MET A 45 -2.22 -5.88 10.08
C MET A 45 -1.76 -4.74 10.99
N SER A 46 -2.35 -4.60 12.19
CA SER A 46 -1.96 -3.58 13.16
C SER A 46 -0.53 -3.73 13.70
N LYS A 47 0.12 -4.89 13.51
CA LYS A 47 1.53 -5.11 13.86
C LYS A 47 2.48 -4.83 12.70
N LEU A 48 1.95 -4.71 11.49
CA LEU A 48 2.74 -4.44 10.30
C LEU A 48 2.90 -2.92 10.12
N ARG A 49 4.12 -2.51 9.80
CA ARG A 49 4.49 -1.16 9.38
C ARG A 49 4.54 -1.02 7.87
N SER A 50 4.81 -2.11 7.16
CA SER A 50 4.90 -2.08 5.70
C SER A 50 4.53 -3.41 5.06
N ILE A 51 4.16 -3.32 3.79
CA ILE A 51 4.11 -4.43 2.84
C ILE A 51 5.02 -4.05 1.67
N LEU A 52 6.08 -4.83 1.45
CA LEU A 52 7.06 -4.65 0.39
C LEU A 52 6.69 -5.55 -0.79
N VAL A 53 6.27 -4.96 -1.90
CA VAL A 53 5.72 -5.66 -3.05
C VAL A 53 6.79 -5.81 -4.13
N VAL A 54 7.18 -7.04 -4.41
CA VAL A 54 8.15 -7.38 -5.46
C VAL A 54 7.42 -8.07 -6.59
N THR A 55 7.50 -7.50 -7.79
CA THR A 55 6.85 -8.03 -9.00
C THR A 55 7.83 -8.13 -10.15
N GLU A 56 7.39 -8.74 -11.25
CA GLU A 56 8.11 -8.73 -12.53
C GLU A 56 7.48 -7.78 -13.57
N GLU A 57 6.42 -7.06 -13.21
CA GLU A 57 5.64 -6.23 -14.13
C GLU A 57 6.22 -4.82 -14.36
N SER A 58 5.83 -4.22 -15.49
CA SER A 58 6.05 -2.80 -15.87
C SER A 58 7.49 -2.31 -16.06
N CYS A 59 8.40 -2.52 -15.10
CA CYS A 59 9.76 -1.94 -15.12
C CYS A 59 10.82 -2.93 -14.61
N PRO A 60 11.52 -3.67 -15.50
CA PRO A 60 12.52 -4.66 -15.10
C PRO A 60 13.64 -4.09 -14.22
N THR A 61 14.15 -2.90 -14.52
CA THR A 61 15.19 -2.25 -13.70
C THR A 61 14.66 -1.88 -12.31
N CYS A 62 13.46 -1.31 -12.24
CA CYS A 62 12.82 -0.96 -10.97
C CYS A 62 12.63 -2.20 -10.10
N ASN A 63 12.13 -3.28 -10.70
CA ASN A 63 11.88 -4.54 -10.01
C ASN A 63 13.17 -5.15 -9.44
N LYS A 64 14.26 -5.18 -10.22
CA LYS A 64 15.57 -5.64 -9.77
C LYS A 64 16.12 -4.78 -8.62
N SER A 65 16.14 -3.47 -8.80
CA SER A 65 16.64 -2.55 -7.77
C SER A 65 15.83 -2.63 -6.48
N PHE A 66 14.51 -2.82 -6.59
CA PHE A 66 13.66 -2.97 -5.42
C PHE A 66 13.89 -4.28 -4.70
N ALA A 67 13.98 -5.41 -5.41
CA ALA A 67 14.25 -6.70 -4.78
C ALA A 67 15.57 -6.68 -3.99
N LEU A 68 16.60 -6.04 -4.54
CA LEU A 68 17.86 -5.81 -3.84
C LEU A 68 17.70 -4.94 -2.58
N LEU A 69 16.84 -3.92 -2.62
CA LEU A 69 16.52 -3.11 -1.45
C LEU A 69 15.79 -3.95 -0.38
N VAL A 70 14.78 -4.71 -0.78
CA VAL A 70 13.94 -5.53 0.10
C VAL A 70 14.74 -6.62 0.82
N ASP A 71 15.77 -7.18 0.18
CA ASP A 71 16.66 -8.17 0.79
C ASP A 71 17.26 -7.67 2.11
N ASN A 72 17.62 -6.38 2.20
CA ASN A 72 18.17 -5.77 3.42
C ASN A 72 17.18 -5.73 4.60
N TYR A 73 15.88 -5.91 4.34
CA TYR A 73 14.81 -5.79 5.33
C TYR A 73 14.11 -7.12 5.62
N LEU A 74 14.66 -8.26 5.15
CA LEU A 74 14.04 -9.57 5.38
C LEU A 74 13.97 -10.01 6.84
N GLU A 75 14.84 -9.46 7.70
CA GLU A 75 14.82 -9.70 9.14
C GLU A 75 13.85 -8.76 9.89
N ASP A 76 13.23 -7.78 9.22
CA ASP A 76 12.26 -6.88 9.84
C ASP A 76 10.92 -7.59 10.10
N SER A 77 10.71 -7.99 11.35
CA SER A 77 9.48 -8.62 11.81
C SER A 77 8.22 -7.76 11.68
N THR A 78 8.34 -6.46 11.42
CA THR A 78 7.23 -5.52 11.22
C THR A 78 6.87 -5.31 9.75
N SER A 79 7.55 -5.99 8.81
CA SER A 79 7.36 -5.78 7.37
C SER A 79 7.04 -7.10 6.66
N LEU A 80 5.96 -7.13 5.88
CA LEU A 80 5.57 -8.30 5.09
C LEU A 80 6.10 -8.17 3.67
N VAL A 81 6.72 -9.21 3.11
CA VAL A 81 7.14 -9.20 1.71
C VAL A 81 6.07 -9.89 0.87
N TRP A 82 5.58 -9.23 -0.17
CA TRP A 82 4.57 -9.73 -1.08
C TRP A 82 5.21 -9.96 -2.45
N VAL A 83 5.36 -11.21 -2.85
CA VAL A 83 6.08 -11.58 -4.07
C VAL A 83 5.10 -12.08 -5.12
N SER A 84 4.94 -11.29 -6.19
CA SER A 84 4.31 -11.67 -7.44
C SER A 84 5.34 -11.69 -8.58
N ALA A 85 6.34 -12.54 -8.41
CA ALA A 85 7.46 -12.69 -9.33
C ALA A 85 7.80 -14.16 -9.49
N THR A 86 8.04 -14.60 -10.73
CA THR A 86 8.39 -16.00 -11.02
C THR A 86 9.88 -16.29 -10.80
N GLY A 87 10.71 -15.25 -10.80
CA GLY A 87 12.16 -15.36 -10.73
C GLY A 87 12.86 -15.26 -12.09
N SER A 88 12.11 -14.96 -13.15
CA SER A 88 12.61 -14.84 -14.53
C SER A 88 13.40 -13.55 -14.77
N MET A 89 13.01 -12.45 -14.12
CA MET A 89 13.63 -11.13 -14.27
C MET A 89 14.21 -10.59 -12.96
N VAL A 90 13.71 -11.07 -11.82
CA VAL A 90 14.13 -10.65 -10.49
C VAL A 90 14.68 -11.85 -9.74
N ASP A 91 15.80 -11.69 -9.03
CA ASP A 91 16.26 -12.75 -8.13
C ASP A 91 15.36 -12.80 -6.89
N ILE A 92 14.55 -13.86 -6.80
CA ILE A 92 13.66 -14.13 -5.66
C ILE A 92 14.25 -15.15 -4.68
N THR A 93 15.49 -15.59 -4.90
CA THR A 93 16.17 -16.58 -4.04
C THR A 93 16.24 -16.14 -2.58
N PRO A 94 16.57 -14.86 -2.25
CA PRO A 94 16.63 -14.43 -0.85
C PRO A 94 15.29 -14.62 -0.11
N PHE A 95 14.17 -14.38 -0.79
CA PHE A 95 12.83 -14.50 -0.22
C PHE A 95 12.46 -15.95 0.13
N ARG A 96 13.06 -16.95 -0.52
CA ARG A 96 12.81 -18.36 -0.20
C ARG A 96 13.39 -18.77 1.15
N SER A 97 14.37 -18.03 1.68
CA SER A 97 15.01 -18.34 2.96
C SER A 97 14.16 -17.93 4.18
N LYS A 98 13.12 -17.10 3.98
CA LYS A 98 12.24 -16.55 5.03
C LYS A 98 10.75 -16.73 4.66
N PRO A 99 10.27 -17.98 4.47
CA PRO A 99 8.92 -18.23 3.97
C PRO A 99 7.81 -17.73 4.90
N ASP A 100 8.09 -17.57 6.19
CA ASP A 100 7.21 -17.00 7.19
C ASP A 100 7.07 -15.48 7.07
N ARG A 101 7.92 -14.81 6.30
CA ARG A 101 7.88 -13.36 6.03
C ARG A 101 7.33 -13.02 4.65
N VAL A 102 7.10 -14.03 3.82
CA VAL A 102 6.80 -13.87 2.40
C VAL A 102 5.42 -14.41 2.07
N VAL A 103 4.61 -13.57 1.44
CA VAL A 103 3.39 -13.97 0.75
C VAL A 103 3.73 -14.19 -0.71
N TRP A 104 3.53 -15.43 -1.18
CA TRP A 104 3.64 -15.76 -2.60
C TRP A 104 2.27 -15.60 -3.26
N ASP A 105 2.16 -14.66 -4.18
CA ASP A 105 0.91 -14.29 -4.86
C ASP A 105 1.15 -14.14 -6.36
N TYR A 106 1.32 -15.26 -7.05
CA TYR A 106 1.49 -15.29 -8.51
C TYR A 106 0.23 -14.87 -9.30
N GLY A 107 -0.87 -14.52 -8.61
CA GLY A 107 -2.12 -14.08 -9.21
C GLY A 107 -2.26 -12.56 -9.29
N ASP A 108 -1.23 -11.80 -8.87
CA ASP A 108 -1.23 -10.34 -8.86
C ASP A 108 -2.43 -9.72 -8.13
N SER A 109 -2.81 -10.30 -6.98
CA SER A 109 -4.03 -9.92 -6.26
C SER A 109 -4.03 -8.43 -5.89
N LEU A 110 -2.90 -7.86 -5.48
CA LEU A 110 -2.81 -6.43 -5.17
C LEU A 110 -3.03 -5.53 -6.40
N GLN A 111 -2.53 -5.95 -7.56
CA GLN A 111 -2.74 -5.23 -8.82
C GLN A 111 -4.18 -5.35 -9.30
N ALA A 112 -4.78 -6.54 -9.19
CA ALA A 112 -6.18 -6.79 -9.53
C ALA A 112 -7.14 -5.94 -8.68
N LEU A 113 -6.74 -5.59 -7.45
CA LEU A 113 -7.50 -4.66 -6.61
C LEU A 113 -7.25 -3.18 -6.92
N GLY A 114 -6.25 -2.85 -7.73
CA GLY A 114 -5.85 -1.46 -8.02
C GLY A 114 -5.06 -0.79 -6.89
N ILE A 115 -4.49 -1.57 -5.96
CA ILE A 115 -3.76 -1.02 -4.80
C ILE A 115 -2.37 -0.56 -5.23
N ILE A 116 -1.66 -1.36 -6.03
CA ILE A 116 -0.34 -1.03 -6.55
C ILE A 116 -0.13 -1.75 -7.89
N HIS A 117 0.46 -1.05 -8.87
CA HIS A 117 0.75 -1.61 -10.18
C HIS A 117 2.27 -1.78 -10.35
N GLY A 118 2.80 -2.95 -9.96
CA GLY A 118 4.23 -3.26 -10.03
C GLY A 118 4.92 -3.25 -8.66
N SER A 119 6.25 -3.11 -8.66
CA SER A 119 7.04 -3.14 -7.42
C SER A 119 6.95 -1.83 -6.62
N GLY A 120 7.01 -1.94 -5.30
CA GLY A 120 6.96 -0.78 -4.41
C GLY A 120 6.61 -1.13 -2.96
N ALA A 121 6.24 -0.13 -2.17
CA ALA A 121 5.94 -0.30 -0.75
C ALA A 121 4.56 0.28 -0.39
N ILE A 122 3.85 -0.42 0.48
CA ILE A 122 2.62 0.05 1.12
C ILE A 122 2.95 0.24 2.59
N PHE A 123 3.02 1.48 3.05
CA PHE A 123 3.23 1.81 4.46
C PHE A 123 1.92 1.82 5.21
N LEU A 124 1.97 1.30 6.43
CA LEU A 124 0.80 1.08 7.27
C LEU A 124 0.90 1.91 8.56
N GLU A 125 -0.23 2.48 8.95
CA GLU A 125 -0.41 3.13 10.25
C GLU A 125 -1.68 2.58 10.92
N GLY A 126 -1.54 2.03 12.13
CA GLY A 126 -2.67 1.42 12.86
C GLY A 126 -3.34 0.27 12.09
N GLY A 127 -2.62 -0.41 11.19
CA GLY A 127 -3.16 -1.48 10.35
C GLY A 127 -3.97 -1.00 9.14
N ARG A 128 -3.90 0.29 8.78
CA ARG A 128 -4.49 0.86 7.58
C ARG A 128 -3.39 1.32 6.63
N SER A 129 -3.67 1.31 5.32
CA SER A 129 -2.78 1.92 4.33
C SER A 129 -2.69 3.43 4.59
N ASP A 130 -1.48 3.91 4.78
CA ASP A 130 -1.16 5.34 4.92
C ASP A 130 -0.62 5.87 3.58
N THR A 131 0.51 5.30 3.14
CA THR A 131 1.22 5.75 1.95
C THR A 131 1.53 4.57 1.04
N VAL A 132 1.19 4.68 -0.25
CA VAL A 132 1.61 3.72 -1.29
C VAL A 132 2.67 4.38 -2.17
N VAL A 133 3.84 3.75 -2.26
CA VAL A 133 4.94 4.17 -3.11
C VAL A 133 5.13 3.13 -4.20
N GLN A 134 4.71 3.46 -5.41
CA GLN A 134 4.98 2.65 -6.58
C GLN A 134 6.28 3.10 -7.23
N LEU A 135 7.13 2.16 -7.60
CA LEU A 135 8.35 2.49 -8.33
C LEU A 135 8.05 2.72 -9.81
N ASP A 136 8.65 3.77 -10.34
CA ASP A 136 8.65 4.06 -11.76
C ASP A 136 10.07 4.43 -12.23
N ALA A 137 10.35 4.17 -13.51
CA ALA A 137 11.70 4.34 -14.04
C ALA A 137 12.20 5.79 -13.98
N ARG A 138 11.30 6.79 -14.00
CA ARG A 138 11.69 8.21 -14.05
C ARG A 138 12.16 8.72 -12.69
N ASN A 139 11.66 8.15 -11.60
CA ASN A 139 11.96 8.58 -10.23
C ASN A 139 12.50 7.44 -9.36
N LEU A 140 13.15 6.45 -9.98
CA LEU A 140 13.56 5.22 -9.31
C LEU A 140 14.42 5.51 -8.08
N GLU A 141 15.49 6.31 -8.23
CA GLU A 141 16.41 6.63 -7.14
C GLU A 141 15.69 7.31 -5.97
N ASN A 142 14.92 8.37 -6.25
CA ASN A 142 14.17 9.09 -5.22
C ASN A 142 13.18 8.17 -4.48
N SER A 143 12.53 7.27 -5.21
CA SER A 143 11.54 6.35 -4.64
C SER A 143 12.20 5.27 -3.77
N LEU A 144 13.35 4.73 -4.22
CA LEU A 144 14.14 3.78 -3.43
C LEU A 144 14.67 4.43 -2.15
N THR A 145 15.22 5.65 -2.26
CA THR A 145 15.68 6.42 -1.09
C THR A 145 14.54 6.73 -0.13
N PHE A 146 13.37 7.13 -0.65
CA PHE A 146 12.20 7.36 0.20
C PHE A 146 11.79 6.10 0.96
N VAL A 147 11.71 4.96 0.26
CA VAL A 147 11.36 3.68 0.90
C VAL A 147 12.40 3.31 1.95
N ALA A 148 13.70 3.32 1.61
CA ALA A 148 14.77 2.99 2.55
C ALA A 148 14.70 3.85 3.83
N ASN A 149 14.61 5.18 3.67
CA ASN A 149 14.51 6.11 4.80
C ASN A 149 13.27 5.83 5.67
N ARG A 150 12.13 5.49 5.05
CA ARG A 150 10.89 5.18 5.79
C ARG A 150 10.99 3.85 6.54
N MET A 151 11.70 2.87 5.98
CA MET A 151 11.99 1.60 6.64
C MET A 151 12.92 1.79 7.84
N ASP A 152 14.00 2.56 7.65
CA ASP A 152 15.03 2.83 8.65
C ASP A 152 14.53 3.69 9.83
N ALA A 153 13.58 4.61 9.59
CA ALA A 153 13.06 5.51 10.61
C ALA A 153 12.30 4.82 11.76
N GLY A 154 12.01 3.51 11.67
CA GLY A 154 11.27 2.78 12.69
C GLY A 154 9.78 3.14 12.77
N PRO A 155 9.03 2.60 13.75
CA PRO A 155 7.64 2.98 13.98
C PRO A 155 7.56 4.47 14.34
N ILE A 156 6.71 5.23 13.64
CA ILE A 156 6.30 6.54 14.15
C ILE A 156 5.40 6.24 15.35
N VAL A 157 5.98 6.28 16.55
CA VAL A 157 5.17 6.32 17.77
C VAL A 157 4.49 7.68 17.73
N PRO A 158 3.14 7.76 17.60
CA PRO A 158 2.46 9.05 17.71
C PRO A 158 2.88 9.63 19.05
N ALA A 159 3.39 10.87 19.03
CA ALA A 159 3.81 11.55 20.24
C ALA A 159 2.60 11.64 21.17
N ASN A 160 2.46 10.65 22.06
CA ASN A 160 1.41 10.63 23.05
C ASN A 160 1.52 11.95 23.79
N GLY A 161 0.41 12.70 23.74
CA GLY A 161 0.32 14.05 24.24
C GLY A 161 1.08 14.19 25.54
N VAL A 162 2.13 15.03 25.50
CA VAL A 162 2.70 15.60 26.70
C VAL A 162 1.55 16.33 27.37
N ASN A 163 0.91 15.66 28.33
CA ASN A 163 0.01 16.29 29.27
C ASN A 163 0.88 17.22 30.11
N LYS A 164 1.09 18.44 29.62
CA LYS A 164 1.61 19.52 30.45
C LYS A 164 0.50 19.81 31.46
N GLY A 165 0.65 19.22 32.64
CA GLY A 165 -0.19 19.54 33.77
C GLY A 165 -0.21 21.04 34.02
N ILE A 166 -1.41 21.54 34.31
CA ILE A 166 -1.63 22.63 35.26
C ILE A 166 -2.74 22.12 36.18
#